data_AF-A0A969ETJ6-F1
#
_entry.id   AF-A0A969ETJ6-F1
#
_cell.length_a   1.000
_cell.length_b   1.000
_cell.length_c   1.000
_cell.angle_alpha   90.00
_cell.angle_beta   90.00
_cell.angle_gamma   90.00
#
_symmetry.space_group_name_H-M   'P 1'
#
loop_
_entity.id
_entity.type
_entity.pdbx_description
1 polymer ?
#
loop_
_entity_poly.entity_id
_entity_poly.type
_entity_poly.pdbx_seq_one_letter_code
_entity_poly.pdbx_strand_id
1 'polypeptide(L)'
;MTFFQVLTISILSALLVVGVTAFWGGRADAHSRWAAVDDAGSHFHHGWGNGHGWHGRRGWPVCNGQRIERAERMLAQVRDSLELTAQQEPAWSALNDAVYAGGEMITTACEQWPQDSQAAPERLERVETMLATGLDALRQVRPPFEEFYAVLTDAQRAKLDDLIRHRR
;
A
#
# COMPACT_ATOMS: atom_id res chain seq x y z
N MET A 1 -0.53 -65.06 9.71
CA MET A 1 -0.69 -63.95 10.68
C MET A 1 0.68 -63.59 11.18
N THR A 2 1.31 -62.52 10.63
CA THR A 2 2.55 -61.82 11.12
C THR A 2 3.33 -61.22 9.93
N PHE A 3 2.79 -60.18 9.28
CA PHE A 3 3.60 -59.31 8.41
C PHE A 3 3.00 -57.90 8.29
N PHE A 4 1.68 -57.75 8.45
CA PHE A 4 0.99 -56.44 8.42
C PHE A 4 0.95 -55.66 9.75
N GLN A 5 1.25 -56.30 10.89
CA GLN A 5 1.29 -55.61 12.20
C GLN A 5 2.66 -55.00 12.54
N VAL A 6 3.72 -55.33 11.79
CA VAL A 6 5.08 -54.79 12.04
C VAL A 6 5.30 -53.47 11.27
N LEU A 7 4.52 -53.20 10.21
CA LEU A 7 4.68 -52.01 9.38
C LEU A 7 4.06 -50.73 9.99
N THR A 8 3.11 -50.85 10.91
CA THR A 8 2.48 -49.70 11.59
C THR A 8 3.27 -49.20 12.80
N ILE A 9 4.23 -49.98 13.31
CA ILE A 9 5.04 -49.62 14.48
C ILE A 9 6.21 -48.69 14.10
N SER A 10 6.61 -48.64 12.83
CA SER A 10 7.75 -47.81 12.37
C SER A 10 7.40 -46.34 12.05
N ILE A 11 6.13 -45.92 12.08
CA ILE A 11 5.74 -44.53 11.77
C ILE A 11 5.54 -43.69 13.06
N LEU A 12 5.45 -44.32 14.23
CA LEU A 12 5.25 -43.62 15.51
C LEU A 12 6.53 -43.23 16.25
N SER A 13 7.71 -43.45 15.67
CA SER A 13 9.00 -43.13 16.32
C SER A 13 9.71 -41.89 15.77
N ALA A 14 9.13 -41.19 14.79
CA ALA A 14 9.79 -40.05 14.12
C ALA A 14 9.36 -38.66 14.63
N LEU A 15 8.66 -38.55 15.77
CA LEU A 15 8.17 -37.26 16.30
C LEU A 15 8.72 -36.88 17.69
N LEU A 16 9.83 -37.47 18.16
CA LEU A 16 10.37 -37.14 19.49
C LEU A 16 11.86 -36.74 19.55
N VAL A 17 12.48 -36.30 18.45
CA VAL A 17 13.91 -35.90 18.49
C VAL A 17 14.21 -34.44 18.05
N VAL A 18 13.21 -33.58 17.80
CA VAL A 18 13.49 -32.15 17.46
C VAL A 18 12.78 -31.12 18.36
N GLY A 19 12.28 -31.51 19.53
CA GLY A 19 11.48 -30.58 20.36
C GLY A 19 11.86 -30.39 21.83
N VAL A 20 12.82 -31.15 22.38
CA VAL A 20 13.02 -31.18 23.86
C VAL A 20 14.20 -30.33 24.34
N THR A 21 15.00 -29.72 23.45
CA THR A 21 16.12 -28.86 23.86
C THR A 21 15.86 -27.34 23.81
N ALA A 22 14.62 -26.89 23.61
CA ALA A 22 14.29 -25.46 23.63
C ALA A 22 13.37 -25.02 24.79
N PHE A 23 13.15 -25.87 25.80
CA PHE A 23 12.28 -25.54 26.94
C PHE A 23 13.01 -24.93 28.15
N TRP A 24 14.34 -24.81 28.11
CA TRP A 24 15.15 -24.20 29.17
C TRP A 24 16.28 -23.35 28.58
N GLY A 25 15.95 -22.18 28.01
CA GLY A 25 16.98 -21.27 27.52
C GLY A 25 16.45 -20.16 26.63
N GLY A 26 15.65 -19.26 27.20
CA GLY A 26 15.20 -18.04 26.54
C GLY A 26 13.69 -17.96 26.46
N ARG A 27 13.10 -17.24 27.42
CA ARG A 27 11.92 -16.43 27.06
C ARG A 27 12.44 -15.44 26.03
N ALA A 28 12.39 -15.79 24.75
CA ALA A 28 12.25 -14.77 23.72
C ALA A 28 10.87 -14.18 23.98
N ASP A 29 10.87 -13.13 24.80
CA ASP A 29 9.78 -12.24 25.06
C ASP A 29 9.03 -12.02 23.74
N ALA A 30 7.72 -12.27 23.76
CA ALA A 30 6.87 -12.14 22.58
C ALA A 30 7.07 -10.79 21.87
N HIS A 31 7.50 -9.76 22.62
CA HIS A 31 8.00 -8.48 22.12
C HIS A 31 9.00 -8.59 20.96
N SER A 32 9.94 -9.54 20.96
CA SER A 32 10.95 -9.68 19.90
C SER A 32 10.38 -10.21 18.58
N ARG A 33 9.33 -11.04 18.62
CA ARG A 33 8.63 -11.54 17.42
C ARG A 33 7.78 -10.45 16.78
N TRP A 34 7.25 -9.52 17.57
CA TRP A 34 6.54 -8.36 17.06
C TRP A 34 7.49 -7.22 16.73
N ALA A 35 8.68 -7.12 17.32
CA ALA A 35 9.64 -6.06 17.02
C ALA A 35 10.10 -6.04 15.55
N ALA A 36 10.28 -7.21 14.92
CA ALA A 36 10.59 -7.27 13.48
C ALA A 36 9.38 -6.89 12.59
N VAL A 37 8.16 -7.11 13.08
CA VAL A 37 6.91 -6.71 12.42
C VAL A 37 6.59 -5.24 12.70
N ASP A 38 7.00 -4.71 13.85
CA ASP A 38 6.91 -3.32 14.26
C ASP A 38 7.95 -2.48 13.51
N ASP A 39 9.12 -3.02 13.17
CA ASP A 39 10.13 -2.33 12.37
C ASP A 39 9.76 -2.32 10.87
N ALA A 40 9.25 -3.45 10.35
CA ALA A 40 8.62 -3.48 9.01
C ALA A 40 7.31 -2.67 8.96
N GLY A 41 6.59 -2.61 10.07
CA GLY A 41 5.37 -1.85 10.28
C GLY A 41 5.63 -0.38 10.58
N SER A 42 6.82 0.00 11.05
CA SER A 42 7.15 1.38 11.48
C SER A 42 6.97 2.40 10.36
N HIS A 43 7.23 1.96 9.12
CA HIS A 43 6.98 2.73 7.90
C HIS A 43 5.49 2.84 7.56
N PHE A 44 4.68 1.85 7.92
CA PHE A 44 3.22 1.97 7.95
C PHE A 44 2.74 2.80 9.16
N HIS A 45 3.45 2.79 10.28
CA HIS A 45 3.08 3.46 11.54
C HIS A 45 3.47 4.93 11.64
N HIS A 46 4.24 5.50 10.72
CA HIS A 46 4.32 6.97 10.61
C HIS A 46 2.99 7.61 10.14
N GLY A 47 2.01 6.81 9.69
CA GLY A 47 0.60 7.20 9.58
C GLY A 47 -0.30 6.71 10.73
N TRP A 48 0.25 5.90 11.66
CA TRP A 48 -0.53 5.13 12.65
C TRP A 48 0.09 5.09 14.06
N GLY A 49 0.96 6.03 14.46
CA GLY A 49 1.36 6.17 15.87
C GLY A 49 2.73 6.79 16.15
N ASN A 50 2.80 8.12 16.20
CA ASN A 50 3.40 8.93 17.28
C ASN A 50 3.16 10.40 16.94
N GLY A 51 2.03 10.96 17.42
CA GLY A 51 1.61 12.35 17.21
C GLY A 51 0.21 12.55 16.64
N HIS A 52 -0.32 11.59 15.87
CA HIS A 52 -1.68 11.58 15.33
C HIS A 52 -2.18 10.13 15.22
N GLY A 53 -2.60 9.52 16.33
CA GLY A 53 -3.14 8.15 16.31
C GLY A 53 -4.51 8.07 15.62
N TRP A 54 -4.94 6.83 15.34
CA TRP A 54 -6.29 6.45 14.87
C TRP A 54 -7.47 6.92 15.74
N HIS A 55 -7.17 7.62 16.82
CA HIS A 55 -8.12 8.15 17.78
C HIS A 55 -8.13 9.69 17.83
N GLY A 56 -7.49 10.39 16.88
CA GLY A 56 -7.32 11.85 16.92
C GLY A 56 -7.72 12.66 15.67
N ARG A 57 -7.99 12.01 14.53
CA ARG A 57 -8.67 12.62 13.37
C ARG A 57 -9.71 11.64 12.87
N ARG A 58 -10.98 12.06 12.79
CA ARG A 58 -12.06 11.28 12.16
C ARG A 58 -11.69 11.06 10.69
N GLY A 59 -11.41 9.81 10.30
CA GLY A 59 -11.22 9.41 8.91
C GLY A 59 -9.80 9.00 8.52
N TRP A 60 -9.73 8.10 7.54
CA TRP A 60 -8.50 7.66 6.90
C TRP A 60 -7.70 8.88 6.36
N PRO A 61 -6.37 8.97 6.50
CA PRO A 61 -5.59 10.16 6.10
C PRO A 61 -5.77 10.54 4.63
N VAL A 62 -6.09 9.56 3.77
CA VAL A 62 -6.43 9.80 2.38
C VAL A 62 -7.79 10.53 2.29
N CYS A 63 -8.80 10.26 3.11
CA CYS A 63 -10.12 10.89 3.00
C CYS A 63 -10.23 12.35 3.51
N ASN A 64 -9.16 13.14 3.40
CA ASN A 64 -9.20 14.59 3.66
C ASN A 64 -9.56 15.37 2.39
N GLY A 65 -10.13 16.58 2.54
CA GLY A 65 -10.60 17.41 1.42
C GLY A 65 -9.50 17.96 0.48
N GLN A 66 -8.22 17.86 0.84
CA GLN A 66 -7.11 18.45 0.07
C GLN A 66 -6.54 17.52 -1.02
N ARG A 67 -7.17 16.36 -1.25
CA ARG A 67 -6.62 15.28 -2.09
C ARG A 67 -6.57 15.65 -3.56
N ILE A 68 -7.69 16.14 -4.09
CA ILE A 68 -7.80 16.54 -5.49
C ILE A 68 -6.91 17.75 -5.74
N GLU A 69 -6.99 18.78 -4.89
CA GLU A 69 -6.11 19.95 -4.96
C GLU A 69 -4.61 19.56 -4.94
N ARG A 70 -4.25 18.55 -4.14
CA ARG A 70 -2.87 18.02 -4.11
C ARG A 70 -2.50 17.38 -5.44
N ALA A 71 -3.36 16.54 -6.02
CA ALA A 71 -3.14 15.92 -7.32
C ALA A 71 -2.99 16.99 -8.42
N GLU A 72 -3.85 18.01 -8.42
CA GLU A 72 -3.80 19.14 -9.34
C GLU A 72 -2.47 19.90 -9.26
N ARG A 73 -2.04 20.25 -8.04
CA ARG A 73 -0.73 20.90 -7.84
C ARG A 73 0.42 20.03 -8.33
N MET A 74 0.33 18.71 -8.12
CA MET A 74 1.35 17.78 -8.59
C MET A 74 1.42 17.72 -10.12
N LEU A 75 0.27 17.67 -10.78
CA LEU A 75 0.16 17.64 -12.24
C LEU A 75 0.65 18.97 -12.85
N ALA A 76 0.23 20.11 -12.30
CA ALA A 76 0.70 21.43 -12.70
C ALA A 76 2.23 21.53 -12.59
N GLN A 77 2.80 21.12 -11.45
CA GLN A 77 4.26 21.15 -11.25
C GLN A 77 5.00 20.29 -12.29
N VAL A 78 4.49 19.11 -12.63
CA VAL A 78 5.09 18.25 -13.65
C VAL A 78 5.00 18.93 -15.02
N ARG A 79 3.84 19.47 -15.39
CA ARG A 79 3.64 20.17 -16.67
C ARG A 79 4.61 21.34 -16.82
N ASP A 80 4.67 22.20 -15.81
CA ASP A 80 5.55 23.39 -15.78
C ASP A 80 7.03 23.00 -15.84
N SER A 81 7.38 21.86 -15.24
CA SER A 81 8.75 21.38 -15.25
C SER A 81 9.17 20.78 -16.58
N LEU A 82 8.30 20.06 -17.27
CA LEU A 82 8.70 19.27 -18.44
C LEU A 82 8.68 20.04 -19.76
N GLU A 83 8.11 21.25 -19.79
CA GLU A 83 8.02 22.08 -21.01
C GLU A 83 7.52 21.24 -22.20
N LEU A 84 6.35 20.62 -22.03
CA LEU A 84 5.81 19.64 -22.97
C LEU A 84 5.62 20.23 -24.37
N THR A 85 5.92 19.42 -25.39
CA THR A 85 5.69 19.80 -26.78
C THR A 85 4.24 19.56 -27.19
N ALA A 86 3.81 20.18 -28.30
CA ALA A 86 2.47 19.97 -28.84
C ALA A 86 2.19 18.48 -29.19
N GLN A 87 3.22 17.72 -29.55
CA GLN A 87 3.13 16.28 -29.84
C GLN A 87 2.96 15.43 -28.57
N GLN A 88 3.38 15.94 -27.41
CA GLN A 88 3.27 15.25 -26.11
C GLN A 88 1.96 15.56 -25.38
N GLU A 89 1.28 16.66 -25.75
CA GLU A 89 0.02 17.09 -25.11
C GLU A 89 -1.08 16.01 -25.09
N PRO A 90 -1.29 15.19 -26.13
CA PRO A 90 -2.31 14.14 -26.08
C PRO A 90 -2.05 13.09 -24.98
N ALA A 91 -0.79 12.66 -24.84
CA ALA A 91 -0.41 11.68 -23.81
C ALA A 91 -0.49 12.29 -22.40
N TRP A 92 -0.14 13.58 -22.27
CA TRP A 92 -0.33 14.31 -21.03
C TRP A 92 -1.81 14.43 -20.62
N SER A 93 -2.70 14.73 -21.58
CA SER A 93 -4.14 14.79 -21.33
C SER A 93 -4.68 13.44 -20.86
N ALA A 94 -4.29 12.34 -21.52
CA ALA A 94 -4.72 11.00 -21.13
C ALA A 94 -4.28 10.63 -19.70
N LEU A 95 -3.05 10.99 -19.32
CA LEU A 95 -2.57 10.81 -17.94
C LEU A 95 -3.38 11.65 -16.95
N ASN A 96 -3.61 12.92 -17.27
CA ASN A 96 -4.38 13.84 -16.44
C ASN A 96 -5.81 13.31 -16.18
N ASP A 97 -6.50 12.89 -17.24
CA ASP A 97 -7.85 12.32 -17.17
C ASP A 97 -7.88 11.06 -16.30
N ALA A 98 -6.89 10.17 -16.43
CA ALA A 98 -6.80 8.96 -15.62
C ALA A 98 -6.50 9.28 -14.14
N VAL A 99 -5.69 10.29 -13.85
CA VAL A 99 -5.45 10.74 -12.47
C VAL A 99 -6.72 11.31 -11.85
N TYR A 100 -7.50 12.09 -12.60
CA TYR A 100 -8.80 12.59 -12.13
C TYR A 100 -9.80 11.45 -11.90
N ALA A 101 -9.92 10.51 -12.83
CA ALA A 101 -10.80 9.36 -12.68
C ALA A 101 -10.42 8.51 -11.46
N GLY A 102 -9.14 8.20 -11.28
CA GLY A 102 -8.65 7.49 -10.08
C GLY A 102 -8.87 8.29 -8.79
N GLY A 103 -8.76 9.62 -8.85
CA GLY A 103 -9.09 10.52 -7.75
C GLY A 103 -10.57 10.46 -7.37
N GLU A 104 -11.46 10.48 -8.36
CA GLU A 104 -12.91 10.38 -8.19
C GLU A 104 -13.33 9.06 -7.54
N MET A 105 -12.75 7.93 -7.98
CA MET A 105 -13.00 6.63 -7.34
C MET A 105 -12.72 6.67 -5.84
N ILE A 106 -11.60 7.29 -5.44
CA ILE A 106 -11.24 7.39 -4.04
C ILE A 106 -12.14 8.39 -3.31
N THR A 107 -12.54 9.48 -3.95
CA THR A 107 -13.53 10.43 -3.39
C THR A 107 -14.83 9.71 -3.08
N THR A 108 -15.39 8.96 -4.03
CA THR A 108 -16.61 8.16 -3.82
C THR A 108 -16.46 7.16 -2.68
N ALA A 109 -15.34 6.43 -2.61
CA ALA A 109 -15.09 5.50 -1.52
C ALA A 109 -14.98 6.21 -0.15
N CYS A 110 -14.42 7.43 -0.12
CA CYS A 110 -14.35 8.25 1.08
C CYS A 110 -15.72 8.81 1.50
N GLU A 111 -16.60 9.17 0.56
CA GLU A 111 -17.97 9.60 0.84
C GLU A 111 -18.82 8.47 1.44
N GLN A 112 -18.58 7.25 0.96
CA GLN A 112 -19.25 6.05 1.46
C GLN A 112 -18.65 5.56 2.79
N TRP A 113 -17.58 6.16 3.29
CA TRP A 113 -16.89 5.75 4.52
C TRP A 113 -17.70 6.13 5.77
N PRO A 114 -18.32 5.15 6.48
CA PRO A 114 -19.11 5.44 7.67
C PRO A 114 -18.19 5.90 8.80
N GLN A 115 -18.45 7.09 9.35
CA GLN A 115 -17.62 7.69 10.40
C GLN A 115 -17.80 7.04 11.77
N ASP A 116 -18.89 6.29 11.97
CA ASP A 116 -19.38 5.94 13.30
C ASP A 116 -19.27 4.45 13.66
N SER A 117 -18.83 3.59 12.74
CA SER A 117 -18.75 2.16 13.08
C SER A 117 -17.55 1.87 13.99
N GLN A 118 -17.89 1.24 15.12
CA GLN A 118 -17.00 0.98 16.23
C GLN A 118 -16.49 -0.47 16.27
N ALA A 119 -17.14 -1.40 15.57
CA ALA A 119 -16.79 -2.82 15.61
C ALA A 119 -15.47 -3.10 14.86
N ALA A 120 -14.60 -3.91 15.46
CA ALA A 120 -13.29 -4.23 14.89
C ALA A 120 -13.36 -4.93 13.50
N PRO A 121 -14.26 -5.91 13.25
CA PRO A 121 -14.37 -6.53 11.92
C PRO A 121 -14.79 -5.54 10.83
N GLU A 122 -15.76 -4.67 11.12
CA GLU A 122 -16.24 -3.66 10.17
C GLU A 122 -15.15 -2.62 9.87
N ARG A 123 -14.23 -2.35 10.81
CA ARG A 123 -13.07 -1.47 10.55
C ARG A 123 -12.10 -2.12 9.56
N LEU A 124 -11.85 -3.42 9.69
CA LEU A 124 -10.97 -4.16 8.78
C LEU A 124 -11.53 -4.19 7.35
N GLU A 125 -12.82 -4.49 7.20
CA GLU A 125 -13.51 -4.52 5.90
C GLU A 125 -13.41 -3.17 5.16
N ARG A 126 -13.53 -2.05 5.89
CA ARG A 126 -13.34 -0.72 5.30
C ARG A 126 -11.92 -0.50 4.80
N VAL A 127 -10.92 -0.87 5.60
CA VAL A 127 -9.51 -0.76 5.18
C VAL A 127 -9.27 -1.60 3.92
N GLU A 128 -9.82 -2.81 3.86
CA GLU A 128 -9.75 -3.68 2.68
C GLU A 128 -10.37 -3.00 1.45
N THR A 129 -11.56 -2.42 1.58
CA THR A 129 -12.24 -1.69 0.50
C THR A 129 -11.39 -0.51 0.02
N MET A 130 -10.84 0.27 0.95
CA MET A 130 -9.98 1.42 0.64
C MET A 130 -8.72 1.02 -0.13
N LEU A 131 -8.09 -0.08 0.26
CA LEU A 131 -6.92 -0.64 -0.41
C LEU A 131 -7.28 -1.16 -1.81
N ALA A 132 -8.42 -1.83 -1.95
CA ALA A 132 -8.93 -2.30 -3.24
C ALA A 132 -9.21 -1.12 -4.20
N THR A 133 -9.92 -0.07 -3.73
CA THR A 133 -10.17 1.13 -4.53
C THR A 133 -8.87 1.83 -4.93
N GLY A 134 -7.91 1.95 -4.01
CA GLY A 134 -6.59 2.52 -4.32
C GLY A 134 -5.83 1.72 -5.38
N LEU A 135 -5.91 0.39 -5.33
CA LEU A 135 -5.32 -0.48 -6.34
C LEU A 135 -5.98 -0.30 -7.71
N ASP A 136 -7.31 -0.20 -7.76
CA ASP A 136 -8.02 -0.01 -9.01
C ASP A 136 -7.75 1.37 -9.62
N ALA A 137 -7.65 2.42 -8.80
CA ALA A 137 -7.21 3.74 -9.26
C ALA A 137 -5.79 3.67 -9.86
N LEU A 138 -4.85 2.97 -9.22
CA LEU A 138 -3.50 2.77 -9.76
C LEU A 138 -3.50 1.98 -11.08
N ARG A 139 -4.37 0.98 -11.21
CA ARG A 139 -4.53 0.23 -12.46
C ARG A 139 -5.03 1.09 -13.61
N GLN A 140 -5.83 2.12 -13.33
CA GLN A 140 -6.25 3.09 -14.35
C GLN A 140 -5.15 4.08 -14.72
N VAL A 141 -4.38 4.56 -13.74
CA VAL A 141 -3.32 5.57 -13.98
C VAL A 141 -2.08 4.97 -14.63
N ARG A 142 -1.71 3.71 -14.32
CA ARG A 142 -0.45 3.13 -14.77
C ARG A 142 -0.29 3.09 -16.30
N PRO A 143 -1.25 2.59 -17.09
CA PRO A 143 -1.11 2.56 -18.55
C PRO A 143 -0.88 3.93 -19.20
N PRO A 144 -1.69 4.97 -18.97
CA PRO A 144 -1.45 6.29 -19.57
C PRO A 144 -0.19 6.97 -19.01
N PHE A 145 0.25 6.63 -17.79
CA PHE A 145 1.55 7.07 -17.30
C PHE A 145 2.70 6.45 -18.10
N GLU A 146 2.64 5.14 -18.39
CA GLU A 146 3.63 4.45 -19.22
C GLU A 146 3.67 5.05 -20.65
N GLU A 147 2.51 5.33 -21.24
CA GLU A 147 2.41 5.98 -22.55
C GLU A 147 2.97 7.40 -22.55
N PHE A 148 2.61 8.21 -21.53
CA PHE A 148 3.17 9.54 -21.34
C PHE A 148 4.69 9.50 -21.20
N TYR A 149 5.22 8.59 -20.38
CA TYR A 149 6.66 8.45 -20.16
C TYR A 149 7.41 8.03 -21.44
N ALA A 150 6.79 7.22 -22.29
CA ALA A 150 7.37 6.76 -23.54
C ALA A 150 7.53 7.89 -24.58
N VAL A 151 6.65 8.89 -24.60
CA VAL A 151 6.73 10.02 -25.53
C VAL A 151 7.65 11.15 -25.07
N LEU A 152 8.16 11.08 -23.83
CA LEU A 152 9.13 12.05 -23.32
C LEU A 152 10.49 11.92 -24.00
N THR A 153 11.25 13.00 -24.02
CA THR A 153 12.69 12.95 -24.32
C THR A 153 13.49 12.41 -23.13
N ASP A 154 14.74 12.00 -23.34
CA ASP A 154 15.61 11.55 -22.24
C ASP A 154 15.79 12.62 -21.15
N ALA A 155 15.91 13.89 -21.55
CA ALA A 155 16.04 15.01 -20.63
C ALA A 155 14.75 15.21 -19.78
N GLN A 156 13.58 15.11 -20.40
CA GLN A 156 12.29 15.19 -19.70
C GLN A 156 12.09 14.00 -18.76
N ARG A 157 12.44 12.77 -19.17
CA ARG A 157 12.41 11.59 -18.30
C ARG A 157 13.26 11.79 -17.05
N ALA A 158 14.52 12.22 -17.23
CA ALA A 158 15.41 12.48 -16.10
C ALA A 158 14.84 13.53 -15.13
N LYS A 159 14.21 14.59 -15.65
CA LYS A 159 13.56 15.62 -14.82
C LYS A 159 12.33 15.07 -14.09
N LEU A 160 11.51 14.26 -14.75
CA LEU A 160 10.35 13.61 -14.12
C LEU A 160 10.78 12.64 -13.00
N ASP A 161 11.80 11.82 -13.25
CA ASP A 161 12.36 10.89 -12.25
C ASP A 161 12.92 11.63 -11.02
N ASP A 162 13.54 12.79 -11.25
CA ASP A 162 14.06 13.64 -10.19
C ASP A 162 12.94 14.26 -9.34
N LEU A 163 11.90 14.80 -9.97
CA LEU A 163 10.71 15.34 -9.30
C LEU A 163 10.02 14.29 -8.43
N ILE A 164 9.93 13.05 -8.90
CA ILE A 164 9.32 11.94 -8.15
C ILE A 164 10.17 11.55 -6.95
N ARG A 165 11.51 11.53 -7.09
CA ARG A 165 12.44 11.16 -6.02
C ARG A 165 12.47 12.16 -4.86
N HIS A 166 12.47 13.46 -5.18
CA HIS A 166 12.58 14.53 -4.20
C HIS A 166 11.27 14.85 -3.45
N ARG A 167 10.18 14.17 -3.78
CA ARG A 167 8.87 14.33 -3.13
C ARG A 167 8.67 13.39 -1.93
N ARG A 168 9.67 12.57 -1.57
CA ARG A 168 9.64 11.74 -0.35
C ARG A 168 9.96 12.54 0.90
#